data_AF-A0A0F2PN32-F1
#
_entry.id   AF-A0A0F2PN32-F1
#
_cell.length_a   1.000
_cell.length_b   1.000
_cell.length_c   1.000
_cell.angle_alpha   90.00
_cell.angle_beta   90.00
_cell.angle_gamma   90.00
#
_symmetry.space_group_name_H-M   'P 1'
#
loop_
_entity.id
_entity.type
_entity.pdbx_description
1 polymer ?
#
loop_
_entity_poly.entity_id
_entity_poly.type
_entity_poly.pdbx_seq_one_letter_code
_entity_poly.pdbx_strand_id
1 'polypeptide(L)'
;MQEQLSFLRENQFDHTHVIPWQELPLTDEPFVRDWEEYIQDITRMGLPALLPQKLVQLNFPVKEGMSKNVNYQLATRRGVDTLLMPEATGVELEEPGNIEIYLYQTIAGRIPVIQVTNRNDFETLVRVFFHKNEPVPIPSSMGACMITGYNNWDRVKKYKEKWHSDNGFKENMDLLWQLEFEKMKSQTELYQDKFLILSDKEYSNVSAEMLGIPGDEWRRLSLVIRREHEGTHYCTLRFFGSARNNLLDELIADYMGIVAAAGRFTARWFLCFMGLEGYPAFRSGGRLVNYLKNNELSGEAFEALKSYVKNAARNLEAFSEKYAPEIYQGEGKYKMLLAISKMNFIELASENMEKLLLEKG
;
A
#
# COMPACT_ATOMS: atom_id res chain seq x y z
N MET A 1 22.13 23.33 6.40
CA MET A 1 21.59 22.09 5.79
C MET A 1 22.08 22.05 4.36
N GLN A 2 22.71 20.95 3.95
CA GLN A 2 23.16 20.80 2.56
C GLN A 2 21.96 20.82 1.61
N GLU A 3 22.09 21.50 0.48
CA GLU A 3 21.07 21.62 -0.57
C GLU A 3 20.56 20.25 -1.03
N GLN A 4 21.45 19.25 -1.06
CA GLN A 4 21.16 17.85 -1.40
C GLN A 4 20.15 17.15 -0.46
N LEU A 5 19.90 17.70 0.74
CA LEU A 5 18.96 17.14 1.73
C LEU A 5 17.66 17.95 1.84
N SER A 6 17.41 18.88 0.92
CA SER A 6 16.20 19.71 0.91
C SER A 6 14.90 18.90 0.83
N PHE A 7 14.93 17.73 0.18
CA PHE A 7 13.78 16.82 0.09
C PHE A 7 13.26 16.34 1.46
N LEU A 8 14.09 16.36 2.51
CA LEU A 8 13.68 16.02 3.88
C LEU A 8 12.69 17.04 4.48
N ARG A 9 12.53 18.22 3.86
CA ARG A 9 11.53 19.23 4.23
C ARG A 9 10.18 19.02 3.54
N GLU A 10 10.12 18.17 2.52
CA GLU A 10 8.88 17.93 1.80
C GLU A 10 7.84 17.29 2.73
N ASN A 11 6.66 17.89 2.76
CA ASN A 11 5.45 17.31 3.29
C ASN A 11 4.34 17.60 2.29
N GLN A 12 3.57 16.58 1.94
CA GLN A 12 2.56 16.61 0.88
C GLN A 12 1.19 16.14 1.38
N PHE A 13 1.06 15.96 2.69
CA PHE A 13 -0.20 15.66 3.35
C PHE A 13 -1.05 16.91 3.41
N ASP A 14 -2.33 16.78 3.06
CA ASP A 14 -3.34 17.81 3.20
C ASP A 14 -4.06 17.66 4.54
N HIS A 15 -3.94 18.67 5.41
CA HIS A 15 -4.61 18.71 6.72
C HIS A 15 -5.75 19.73 6.77
N THR A 16 -6.24 20.22 5.63
CA THR A 16 -7.36 21.17 5.58
C THR A 16 -8.62 20.62 6.24
N HIS A 17 -8.84 19.30 6.15
CA HIS A 17 -9.99 18.60 6.71
C HIS A 17 -9.52 17.42 7.57
N VAL A 18 -9.17 17.71 8.82
CA VAL A 18 -8.84 16.67 9.80
C VAL A 18 -10.11 15.96 10.26
N ILE A 19 -10.10 14.63 10.19
CA ILE A 19 -11.23 13.78 10.58
C ILE A 19 -11.25 13.62 12.11
N PRO A 20 -12.33 14.02 12.81
CA PRO A 20 -12.43 13.81 14.24
C PRO A 20 -12.41 12.33 14.62
N TRP A 21 -11.84 11.98 15.77
CA TRP A 21 -11.79 10.59 16.25
C TRP A 21 -13.19 9.95 16.35
N GLN A 22 -14.22 10.73 16.68
CA GLN A 22 -15.60 10.28 16.81
C GLN A 22 -16.23 9.84 15.47
N GLU A 23 -15.63 10.23 14.35
CA GLU A 23 -16.06 9.85 13.00
C GLU A 23 -15.29 8.63 12.46
N LEU A 24 -14.39 8.04 13.27
CA LEU A 24 -13.61 6.86 12.92
C LEU A 24 -14.22 5.57 13.52
N PRO A 25 -14.07 4.41 12.85
CA PRO A 25 -13.46 4.25 11.53
C PRO A 25 -14.33 4.86 10.43
N LEU A 26 -13.70 5.32 9.34
CA LEU A 26 -14.45 5.79 8.18
C LEU A 26 -15.30 4.68 7.57
N THR A 27 -16.36 5.09 6.87
CA THR A 27 -17.11 4.20 6.01
C THR A 27 -16.22 3.64 4.90
N ASP A 28 -16.55 2.41 4.51
CA ASP A 28 -15.89 1.70 3.43
C ASP A 28 -16.00 2.45 2.10
N GLU A 29 -14.99 2.30 1.26
CA GLU A 29 -15.10 2.70 -0.14
C GLU A 29 -16.06 1.76 -0.89
N PRO A 30 -16.72 2.23 -1.97
CA PRO A 30 -17.74 1.45 -2.67
C PRO A 30 -17.27 0.08 -3.17
N PHE A 31 -15.98 -0.10 -3.48
CA PHE A 31 -15.44 -1.38 -3.94
C PHE A 31 -15.54 -2.49 -2.89
N VAL A 32 -15.58 -2.16 -1.59
CA VAL A 32 -15.52 -3.17 -0.52
C VAL A 32 -16.67 -4.16 -0.64
N ARG A 33 -17.88 -3.69 -0.97
CA ARG A 33 -19.06 -4.54 -1.16
C ARG A 33 -18.85 -5.58 -2.26
N ASP A 34 -18.27 -5.17 -3.40
CA ASP A 34 -17.99 -6.11 -4.50
C ASP A 34 -16.93 -7.14 -4.10
N TRP A 35 -15.92 -6.73 -3.33
CA TRP A 35 -14.91 -7.65 -2.81
C TRP A 35 -15.46 -8.62 -1.75
N GLU A 36 -16.44 -8.22 -0.94
CA GLU A 36 -17.17 -9.16 -0.07
C GLU A 36 -17.83 -10.27 -0.88
N GLU A 37 -18.51 -9.90 -1.97
CA GLU A 37 -19.15 -10.86 -2.90
C GLU A 37 -18.09 -11.77 -3.53
N TYR A 38 -16.96 -11.21 -3.99
CA TYR A 38 -15.88 -12.01 -4.57
C TYR A 38 -15.30 -13.03 -3.59
N ILE A 39 -15.09 -12.65 -2.32
CA ILE A 39 -14.56 -13.55 -1.29
C ILE A 39 -15.56 -14.69 -1.00
N GLN A 40 -16.86 -14.38 -0.95
CA GLN A 40 -17.90 -15.41 -0.79
C GLN A 40 -17.93 -16.38 -1.98
N ASP A 41 -17.79 -15.87 -3.19
CA ASP A 41 -17.79 -16.70 -4.41
C ASP A 41 -16.51 -17.53 -4.54
N ILE A 42 -15.35 -17.02 -4.11
CA ILE A 42 -14.08 -17.77 -4.06
C ILE A 42 -14.23 -18.98 -3.15
N THR A 43 -14.92 -18.83 -2.02
CA THR A 43 -15.17 -19.92 -1.06
C THR A 43 -16.00 -21.06 -1.69
N ARG A 44 -16.84 -20.75 -2.70
CA ARG A 44 -17.72 -21.72 -3.38
C ARG A 44 -17.08 -22.33 -4.62
N MET A 45 -16.39 -21.52 -5.43
CA MET A 45 -15.92 -21.88 -6.76
C MET A 45 -14.40 -22.12 -6.84
N GLY A 46 -13.66 -21.70 -5.84
CA GLY A 46 -12.20 -21.67 -5.85
C GLY A 46 -11.63 -20.42 -6.52
N LEU A 47 -10.47 -19.98 -6.03
CA LEU A 47 -9.78 -18.77 -6.49
C LEU A 47 -9.41 -18.81 -7.98
N PRO A 48 -8.82 -19.90 -8.54
CA PRO A 48 -8.41 -19.92 -9.93
C PRO A 48 -9.56 -19.77 -10.93
N ALA A 49 -10.76 -20.23 -10.54
CA ALA A 49 -11.94 -20.16 -11.39
C ALA A 49 -12.59 -18.76 -11.37
N LEU A 50 -12.67 -18.12 -10.19
CA LEU A 50 -13.39 -16.85 -10.05
C LEU A 50 -12.53 -15.64 -10.39
N LEU A 51 -11.31 -15.56 -9.85
CA LEU A 51 -10.56 -14.31 -9.83
C LEU A 51 -10.26 -13.75 -11.24
N PRO A 52 -9.92 -14.57 -12.26
CA PRO A 52 -9.77 -14.08 -13.63
C PRO A 52 -11.05 -13.52 -14.26
N GLN A 53 -12.24 -13.98 -13.82
CA GLN A 53 -13.51 -13.44 -14.30
C GLN A 53 -13.76 -12.03 -13.75
N LYS A 54 -13.30 -11.76 -12.53
CA LYS A 54 -13.48 -10.48 -11.82
C LYS A 54 -12.36 -9.49 -12.13
N LEU A 55 -11.13 -9.99 -12.22
CA LEU A 55 -9.93 -9.21 -12.43
C LEU A 55 -9.30 -9.52 -13.79
N VAL A 56 -9.72 -8.77 -14.82
CA VAL A 56 -9.44 -9.08 -16.23
C VAL A 56 -7.95 -9.24 -16.58
N GLN A 57 -7.05 -8.54 -15.87
CA GLN A 57 -5.60 -8.62 -16.11
C GLN A 57 -5.01 -10.02 -15.85
N LEU A 58 -5.68 -10.85 -15.02
CA LEU A 58 -5.27 -12.24 -14.77
C LEU A 58 -5.52 -13.17 -15.97
N ASN A 59 -6.32 -12.74 -16.96
CA ASN A 59 -6.50 -13.49 -18.20
C ASN A 59 -5.31 -13.33 -19.17
N PHE A 60 -4.33 -12.47 -18.87
CA PHE A 60 -3.18 -12.24 -19.75
C PHE A 60 -1.88 -12.69 -19.06
N PRO A 61 -0.95 -13.31 -19.81
CA PRO A 61 0.32 -13.73 -19.25
C PRO A 61 1.21 -12.52 -18.95
N VAL A 62 2.21 -12.73 -18.09
CA VAL A 62 3.31 -11.78 -17.93
C VAL A 62 4.28 -11.95 -19.10
N LYS A 63 4.34 -10.98 -20.00
CA LYS A 63 5.16 -11.07 -21.23
C LYS A 63 5.58 -9.69 -21.73
N GLU A 64 6.78 -9.61 -22.30
CA GLU A 64 7.31 -8.38 -22.88
C GLU A 64 6.35 -7.81 -23.93
N GLY A 65 5.99 -6.53 -23.77
CA GLY A 65 5.11 -5.80 -24.67
C GLY A 65 3.62 -6.05 -24.44
N MET A 66 3.22 -6.81 -23.41
CA MET A 66 1.81 -7.09 -23.13
C MET A 66 1.00 -5.80 -22.92
N SER A 67 1.57 -4.80 -22.24
CA SER A 67 0.90 -3.51 -22.00
C SER A 67 0.58 -2.72 -23.27
N LYS A 68 1.27 -3.04 -24.39
CA LYS A 68 1.09 -2.45 -25.72
C LYS A 68 0.25 -3.34 -26.66
N ASN A 69 -0.04 -4.58 -26.27
CA ASN A 69 -0.88 -5.47 -27.06
C ASN A 69 -2.30 -4.90 -27.20
N VAL A 70 -2.87 -4.98 -28.40
CA VAL A 70 -4.18 -4.40 -28.72
C VAL A 70 -5.29 -5.07 -27.94
N ASN A 71 -5.31 -6.41 -27.90
CA ASN A 71 -6.32 -7.18 -27.17
C ASN A 71 -6.23 -6.92 -25.66
N TYR A 72 -5.02 -6.86 -25.10
CA TYR A 72 -4.80 -6.45 -23.72
C TYR A 72 -5.39 -5.08 -23.41
N GLN A 73 -5.14 -4.07 -24.25
CA GLN A 73 -5.68 -2.73 -24.06
C GLN A 73 -7.20 -2.66 -24.24
N LEU A 74 -7.76 -3.42 -25.18
CA LEU A 74 -9.21 -3.53 -25.36
C LEU A 74 -9.88 -4.11 -24.11
N ALA A 75 -9.33 -5.18 -23.55
CA ALA A 75 -9.87 -5.79 -22.33
C ALA A 75 -9.71 -4.87 -21.11
N THR A 76 -8.49 -4.36 -20.87
CA THR A 76 -8.17 -3.62 -19.64
C THR A 76 -8.59 -2.15 -19.63
N ARG A 77 -8.73 -1.52 -20.81
CA ARG A 77 -9.12 -0.09 -20.93
C ARG A 77 -10.51 0.12 -21.51
N ARG A 78 -11.13 -0.90 -22.11
CA ARG A 78 -12.47 -0.79 -22.71
C ARG A 78 -13.44 -1.89 -22.27
N GLY A 79 -13.01 -2.86 -21.47
CA GLY A 79 -13.88 -3.91 -20.94
C GLY A 79 -14.35 -4.92 -21.98
N VAL A 80 -13.62 -5.06 -23.09
CA VAL A 80 -13.93 -6.07 -24.11
C VAL A 80 -13.66 -7.47 -23.55
N ASP A 81 -14.57 -8.40 -23.83
CA ASP A 81 -14.48 -9.78 -23.38
C ASP A 81 -13.25 -10.49 -23.96
N THR A 82 -12.56 -11.27 -23.12
CA THR A 82 -11.31 -11.96 -23.46
C THR A 82 -11.51 -13.31 -24.14
N LEU A 83 -12.72 -13.86 -24.21
CA LEU A 83 -13.03 -15.21 -24.71
C LEU A 83 -12.47 -15.50 -26.12
N LEU A 84 -12.40 -14.48 -26.98
CA LEU A 84 -11.93 -14.61 -28.37
C LEU A 84 -10.52 -14.04 -28.59
N MET A 85 -9.81 -13.67 -27.53
CA MET A 85 -8.48 -13.06 -27.62
C MET A 85 -7.39 -14.14 -27.51
N PRO A 86 -6.58 -14.37 -28.56
CA PRO A 86 -5.55 -15.42 -28.52
C PRO A 86 -4.44 -15.14 -27.51
N GLU A 87 -4.18 -13.87 -27.15
CA GLU A 87 -3.21 -13.50 -26.13
C GLU A 87 -3.73 -13.60 -24.69
N ALA A 88 -5.03 -13.84 -24.50
CA ALA A 88 -5.62 -14.04 -23.19
C ALA A 88 -5.43 -15.49 -22.71
N THR A 89 -4.16 -15.90 -22.57
CA THR A 89 -3.77 -17.27 -22.19
C THR A 89 -3.76 -17.53 -20.68
N GLY A 90 -4.08 -16.51 -19.87
CA GLY A 90 -4.01 -16.58 -18.42
C GLY A 90 -2.61 -16.28 -17.86
N VAL A 91 -2.58 -15.98 -16.57
CA VAL A 91 -1.36 -15.88 -15.76
C VAL A 91 -0.93 -17.26 -15.25
N GLU A 92 0.38 -17.51 -15.22
CA GLU A 92 0.95 -18.70 -14.60
C GLU A 92 1.29 -18.43 -13.13
N LEU A 93 0.63 -19.16 -12.23
CA LEU A 93 0.89 -19.14 -10.79
C LEU A 93 1.35 -20.54 -10.36
N GLU A 94 2.38 -20.61 -9.54
CA GLU A 94 2.98 -21.85 -9.01
C GLU A 94 2.10 -22.49 -7.94
N GLU A 95 1.55 -21.69 -7.02
CA GLU A 95 0.76 -22.14 -5.87
C GLU A 95 -0.54 -21.34 -5.71
N PRO A 96 -1.42 -21.29 -6.73
CA PRO A 96 -2.64 -20.47 -6.67
C PRO A 96 -3.62 -20.90 -5.57
N GLY A 97 -3.52 -22.14 -5.07
CA GLY A 97 -4.30 -22.62 -3.93
C GLY A 97 -3.86 -22.09 -2.56
N ASN A 98 -2.65 -21.50 -2.47
CA ASN A 98 -2.11 -20.90 -1.25
C ASN A 98 -2.28 -19.36 -1.21
N ILE A 99 -3.05 -18.81 -2.15
CA ILE A 99 -3.40 -17.39 -2.16
C ILE A 99 -4.64 -17.18 -1.29
N GLU A 100 -4.52 -16.31 -0.30
CA GLU A 100 -5.63 -15.92 0.58
C GLU A 100 -6.13 -14.53 0.19
N ILE A 101 -7.46 -14.38 0.09
CA ILE A 101 -8.10 -13.09 -0.15
C ILE A 101 -9.06 -12.80 0.99
N TYR A 102 -8.88 -11.64 1.64
CA TYR A 102 -9.69 -11.21 2.77
C TYR A 102 -9.85 -9.68 2.80
N LEU A 103 -10.79 -9.20 3.61
CA LEU A 103 -10.94 -7.77 3.91
C LEU A 103 -10.25 -7.44 5.22
N TYR A 104 -9.34 -6.47 5.19
CA TYR A 104 -8.63 -5.98 6.36
C TYR A 104 -9.26 -4.69 6.88
N GLN A 105 -9.64 -4.66 8.16
CA GLN A 105 -10.18 -3.48 8.81
C GLN A 105 -9.06 -2.49 9.16
N THR A 106 -9.15 -1.27 8.64
CA THR A 106 -8.31 -0.13 9.05
C THR A 106 -9.17 0.94 9.73
N ILE A 107 -8.56 2.01 10.25
CA ILE A 107 -9.31 3.18 10.72
C ILE A 107 -9.90 4.02 9.56
N ALA A 108 -9.47 3.78 8.32
CA ALA A 108 -9.99 4.44 7.12
C ALA A 108 -11.02 3.58 6.35
N GLY A 109 -11.58 2.55 7.00
CA GLY A 109 -12.47 1.56 6.37
C GLY A 109 -11.73 0.26 6.04
N ARG A 110 -12.45 -0.70 5.45
CA ARG A 110 -11.91 -1.99 5.05
C ARG A 110 -11.21 -1.91 3.70
N ILE A 111 -10.13 -2.67 3.53
CA ILE A 111 -9.40 -2.80 2.26
C ILE A 111 -9.16 -4.28 1.92
N PRO A 112 -9.38 -4.71 0.67
CA PRO A 112 -9.03 -6.06 0.24
C PRO A 112 -7.54 -6.33 0.31
N VAL A 113 -7.18 -7.54 0.70
CA VAL A 113 -5.81 -8.03 0.79
C VAL A 113 -5.71 -9.33 0.02
N ILE A 114 -4.74 -9.41 -0.89
CA ILE A 114 -4.29 -10.63 -1.56
C ILE A 114 -2.96 -11.02 -0.91
N GLN A 115 -2.99 -12.05 -0.07
CA GLN A 115 -1.81 -12.56 0.62
C GLN A 115 -1.28 -13.79 -0.10
N VAL A 116 0.03 -13.81 -0.33
CA VAL A 116 0.72 -14.82 -1.15
C VAL A 116 1.90 -15.37 -0.37
N THR A 117 2.02 -16.69 -0.30
CA THR A 117 3.16 -17.36 0.34
C THR A 117 4.32 -17.58 -0.62
N ASN A 118 4.03 -17.99 -1.85
CA ASN A 118 5.03 -18.20 -2.87
C ASN A 118 5.57 -16.85 -3.41
N ARG A 119 6.91 -16.71 -3.47
CA ARG A 119 7.55 -15.46 -3.93
C ARG A 119 7.29 -15.20 -5.41
N ASN A 120 7.37 -16.22 -6.25
CA ASN A 120 7.20 -16.07 -7.69
C ASN A 120 5.76 -15.64 -7.99
N ASP A 121 4.78 -16.20 -7.28
CA ASP A 121 3.38 -15.75 -7.36
C ASP A 121 3.20 -14.30 -6.91
N PHE A 122 3.86 -13.88 -5.83
CA PHE A 122 3.83 -12.49 -5.39
C PHE A 122 4.38 -11.57 -6.49
N GLU A 123 5.56 -11.89 -7.04
CA GLU A 123 6.15 -11.09 -8.12
C GLU A 123 5.28 -11.07 -9.37
N THR A 124 4.68 -12.21 -9.72
CA THR A 124 3.75 -12.32 -10.84
C THR A 124 2.54 -11.42 -10.64
N LEU A 125 1.90 -11.43 -9.47
CA LEU A 125 0.76 -10.56 -9.19
C LEU A 125 1.15 -9.08 -9.16
N VAL A 126 2.34 -8.73 -8.66
CA VAL A 126 2.87 -7.36 -8.76
C VAL A 126 3.06 -6.98 -10.24
N ARG A 127 3.63 -7.85 -11.07
CA ARG A 127 3.78 -7.59 -12.51
C ARG A 127 2.44 -7.40 -13.21
N VAL A 128 1.46 -8.23 -12.89
CA VAL A 128 0.08 -8.11 -13.40
C VAL A 128 -0.52 -6.76 -13.03
N PHE A 129 -0.66 -6.47 -11.73
CA PHE A 129 -1.46 -5.34 -11.27
C PHE A 129 -0.72 -4.00 -11.25
N PHE A 130 0.59 -4.00 -10.96
CA PHE A 130 1.38 -2.77 -10.87
C PHE A 130 2.11 -2.45 -12.18
N HIS A 131 2.64 -3.47 -12.87
CA HIS A 131 3.41 -3.30 -14.10
C HIS A 131 2.66 -3.68 -15.39
N LYS A 132 1.33 -3.82 -15.33
CA LYS A 132 0.48 -4.04 -16.53
C LYS A 132 0.90 -5.28 -17.34
N ASN A 133 1.22 -6.35 -16.63
CA ASN A 133 1.65 -7.65 -17.18
C ASN A 133 3.01 -7.59 -17.91
N GLU A 134 3.82 -6.56 -17.70
CA GLU A 134 5.20 -6.51 -18.20
C GLU A 134 6.15 -7.30 -17.28
N PRO A 135 7.19 -7.96 -17.84
CA PRO A 135 8.14 -8.79 -17.09
C PRO A 135 9.20 -7.95 -16.38
N VAL A 136 8.76 -6.98 -15.57
CA VAL A 136 9.65 -6.09 -14.83
C VAL A 136 10.31 -6.86 -13.67
N PRO A 137 11.63 -6.74 -13.46
CA PRO A 137 12.29 -7.29 -12.28
C PRO A 137 11.72 -6.66 -11.00
N ILE A 138 11.34 -7.49 -10.03
CA ILE A 138 10.80 -7.03 -8.75
C ILE A 138 11.92 -7.08 -7.71
N PRO A 139 12.23 -5.97 -7.01
CA PRO A 139 13.27 -5.96 -5.99
C PRO A 139 13.03 -7.02 -4.91
N SER A 140 14.09 -7.69 -4.44
CA SER A 140 14.00 -8.68 -3.37
C SER A 140 13.49 -8.09 -2.04
N SER A 141 13.71 -6.79 -1.83
CA SER A 141 13.23 -6.03 -0.67
C SER A 141 11.74 -5.67 -0.73
N MET A 142 11.11 -5.71 -1.90
CA MET A 142 9.69 -5.42 -2.06
C MET A 142 8.87 -6.59 -1.54
N GLY A 143 8.27 -6.45 -0.36
CA GLY A 143 7.45 -7.49 0.25
C GLY A 143 5.95 -7.26 0.11
N ALA A 144 5.54 -6.07 -0.29
CA ALA A 144 4.15 -5.67 -0.42
C ALA A 144 3.99 -4.52 -1.42
N CYS A 145 2.76 -4.28 -1.85
CA CYS A 145 2.34 -3.02 -2.42
C CYS A 145 0.83 -2.80 -2.28
N MET A 146 0.45 -1.52 -2.24
CA MET A 146 -0.91 -1.08 -2.49
C MET A 146 -1.13 -0.80 -3.98
N ILE A 147 -2.10 -1.48 -4.57
CA ILE A 147 -2.62 -1.16 -5.92
C ILE A 147 -3.63 -0.04 -5.77
N THR A 148 -3.41 1.05 -6.50
CA THR A 148 -4.33 2.18 -6.55
C THR A 148 -4.83 2.37 -7.98
N GLY A 149 -6.15 2.54 -8.14
CA GLY A 149 -6.74 2.86 -9.45
C GLY A 149 -6.93 1.66 -10.36
N TYR A 150 -7.17 0.46 -9.82
CA TYR A 150 -7.47 -0.72 -10.63
C TYR A 150 -8.85 -0.58 -11.27
N ASN A 151 -8.93 -0.50 -12.60
CA ASN A 151 -10.23 -0.43 -13.30
C ASN A 151 -10.94 -1.78 -13.24
N ASN A 152 -11.94 -1.91 -12.37
CA ASN A 152 -12.72 -3.13 -12.20
C ASN A 152 -13.90 -3.17 -13.19
N TRP A 153 -13.69 -3.88 -14.30
CA TRP A 153 -14.73 -4.04 -15.33
C TRP A 153 -15.93 -4.86 -14.90
N ASP A 154 -15.84 -5.70 -13.86
CA ASP A 154 -17.01 -6.37 -13.27
C ASP A 154 -17.93 -5.32 -12.62
N ARG A 155 -17.36 -4.36 -11.88
CA ARG A 155 -18.11 -3.25 -11.27
C ARG A 155 -18.74 -2.33 -12.31
N VAL A 156 -18.02 -2.05 -13.41
CA VAL A 156 -18.59 -1.29 -14.54
C VAL A 156 -19.80 -2.03 -15.15
N LYS A 157 -19.72 -3.36 -15.32
CA LYS A 157 -20.83 -4.17 -15.82
C LYS A 157 -22.03 -4.12 -14.87
N LYS A 158 -21.82 -4.31 -13.56
CA LYS A 158 -22.88 -4.20 -12.54
C LYS A 158 -23.53 -2.82 -12.52
N TYR A 159 -22.72 -1.75 -12.64
CA TYR A 159 -23.24 -0.38 -12.73
C TYR A 159 -24.12 -0.20 -13.97
N LYS A 160 -23.65 -0.68 -15.13
CA LYS A 160 -24.41 -0.64 -16.40
C LYS A 160 -25.74 -1.39 -16.28
N GLU A 161 -25.74 -2.59 -15.73
CA GLU A 161 -26.93 -3.42 -15.53
C GLU A 161 -27.94 -2.73 -14.61
N LYS A 162 -27.47 -2.20 -13.48
CA LYS A 162 -28.31 -1.43 -12.56
C LYS A 162 -28.92 -0.21 -13.24
N TRP A 163 -28.11 0.56 -13.96
CA TRP A 163 -28.58 1.77 -14.65
C TRP A 163 -29.62 1.43 -15.72
N HIS A 164 -29.44 0.35 -16.49
CA HIS A 164 -30.45 -0.11 -17.44
C HIS A 164 -31.75 -0.52 -16.73
N SER A 165 -31.67 -1.26 -15.62
CA SER A 165 -32.84 -1.65 -14.83
C SER A 165 -33.62 -0.43 -14.32
N ASP A 166 -32.92 0.60 -13.84
CA ASP A 166 -33.53 1.81 -13.28
C ASP A 166 -34.15 2.72 -14.37
N ASN A 167 -33.73 2.59 -15.63
CA ASN A 167 -34.17 3.46 -16.74
C ASN A 167 -35.12 2.80 -17.74
N GLY A 168 -35.31 1.47 -17.66
CA GLY A 168 -36.15 0.70 -18.58
C GLY A 168 -35.60 0.65 -20.01
N PHE A 169 -36.37 0.04 -20.92
CA PHE A 169 -35.99 -0.05 -22.33
C PHE A 169 -36.37 1.23 -23.10
N LYS A 170 -35.40 1.82 -23.82
CA LYS A 170 -35.61 2.96 -24.72
C LYS A 170 -34.86 2.71 -26.03
N GLU A 171 -35.39 3.20 -27.15
CA GLU A 171 -34.78 3.00 -28.48
C GLU A 171 -33.33 3.54 -28.59
N ASN A 172 -32.98 4.54 -27.78
CA ASN A 172 -31.67 5.18 -27.76
C ASN A 172 -30.78 4.76 -26.56
N MET A 173 -30.96 3.54 -26.03
CA MET A 173 -30.26 3.10 -24.82
C MET A 173 -28.74 3.14 -24.92
N ASP A 174 -28.17 2.80 -26.07
CA ASP A 174 -26.71 2.83 -26.25
C ASP A 174 -26.13 4.25 -26.18
N LEU A 175 -26.82 5.23 -26.76
CA LEU A 175 -26.42 6.64 -26.69
C LEU A 175 -26.54 7.18 -25.26
N LEU A 176 -27.64 6.85 -24.58
CA LEU A 176 -27.85 7.27 -23.20
C LEU A 176 -26.81 6.62 -22.25
N TRP A 177 -26.44 5.37 -22.49
CA TRP A 177 -25.36 4.72 -21.77
C TRP A 177 -24.02 5.41 -22.01
N GLN A 178 -23.69 5.82 -23.24
CA GLN A 178 -22.45 6.56 -23.49
C GLN A 178 -22.37 7.86 -22.68
N LEU A 179 -23.48 8.60 -22.60
CA LEU A 179 -23.56 9.83 -21.78
C LEU A 179 -23.41 9.53 -20.28
N GLU A 180 -24.03 8.46 -19.81
CA GLU A 180 -23.90 8.03 -18.41
C GLU A 180 -22.49 7.55 -18.08
N PHE A 181 -21.88 6.77 -18.97
CA PHE A 181 -20.53 6.26 -18.81
C PHE A 181 -19.50 7.39 -18.71
N GLU A 182 -19.65 8.45 -19.48
CA GLU A 182 -18.78 9.64 -19.34
C GLU A 182 -18.98 10.36 -17.99
N LYS A 183 -20.18 10.36 -17.42
CA LYS A 183 -20.40 10.86 -16.04
C LYS A 183 -19.73 9.95 -15.02
N MET A 184 -19.91 8.63 -15.14
CA MET A 184 -19.32 7.63 -14.24
C MET A 184 -17.79 7.71 -14.24
N LYS A 185 -17.16 7.96 -15.40
CA LYS A 185 -15.70 8.12 -15.50
C LYS A 185 -15.14 9.26 -14.67
N SER A 186 -15.94 10.29 -14.37
CA SER A 186 -15.52 11.39 -13.48
C SER A 186 -15.53 11.01 -12.00
N GLN A 187 -16.16 9.88 -11.64
CA GLN A 187 -16.34 9.36 -10.28
C GLN A 187 -15.60 8.03 -10.16
N THR A 188 -14.28 8.11 -10.03
CA THR A 188 -13.40 6.94 -10.06
C THR A 188 -13.77 5.87 -9.04
N GLU A 189 -14.30 6.25 -7.88
CA GLU A 189 -14.76 5.37 -6.81
C GLU A 189 -15.84 4.36 -7.24
N LEU A 190 -16.57 4.65 -8.31
CA LEU A 190 -17.61 3.76 -8.86
C LEU A 190 -17.03 2.54 -9.59
N TYR A 191 -15.77 2.60 -10.04
CA TYR A 191 -15.19 1.53 -10.87
C TYR A 191 -13.72 1.24 -10.59
N GLN A 192 -13.02 2.09 -9.85
CA GLN A 192 -11.65 1.86 -9.45
C GLN A 192 -11.58 1.24 -8.06
N ASP A 193 -10.76 0.21 -7.96
CA ASP A 193 -10.51 -0.49 -6.71
C ASP A 193 -9.14 -0.10 -6.15
N LYS A 194 -9.02 -0.24 -4.84
CA LYS A 194 -7.75 -0.24 -4.11
C LYS A 194 -7.64 -1.54 -3.34
N PHE A 195 -6.49 -2.18 -3.37
CA PHE A 195 -6.25 -3.43 -2.63
C PHE A 195 -4.76 -3.62 -2.39
N LEU A 196 -4.43 -4.46 -1.41
CA LEU A 196 -3.07 -4.77 -1.01
C LEU A 196 -2.64 -6.11 -1.59
N ILE A 197 -1.38 -6.22 -1.99
CA ILE A 197 -0.73 -7.50 -2.30
C ILE A 197 0.40 -7.67 -1.29
N LEU A 198 0.37 -8.75 -0.50
CA LEU A 198 1.33 -9.00 0.57
C LEU A 198 2.04 -10.33 0.34
N SER A 199 3.35 -10.36 0.52
CA SER A 199 4.11 -11.61 0.70
C SER A 199 4.22 -12.00 2.18
N ASP A 200 4.58 -13.24 2.45
CA ASP A 200 4.75 -13.82 3.79
C ASP A 200 6.22 -13.88 4.29
N LYS A 201 7.14 -13.21 3.59
CA LYS A 201 8.59 -13.21 3.92
C LYS A 201 8.93 -12.29 5.09
N GLU A 202 10.15 -12.42 5.60
CA GLU A 202 10.75 -11.50 6.56
C GLU A 202 10.65 -10.04 6.09
N TYR A 203 10.34 -9.13 7.01
CA TYR A 203 10.14 -7.73 6.69
C TYR A 203 11.48 -7.03 6.39
N SER A 204 11.51 -6.20 5.34
CA SER A 204 12.69 -5.43 4.94
C SER A 204 13.96 -6.28 4.64
N ASN A 205 13.80 -7.58 4.36
CA ASN A 205 14.92 -8.52 4.20
C ASN A 205 15.87 -8.52 5.43
N VAL A 206 15.31 -8.24 6.62
CA VAL A 206 16.01 -8.33 7.90
C VAL A 206 15.75 -9.72 8.47
N SER A 207 16.83 -10.44 8.80
CA SER A 207 16.71 -11.78 9.36
C SER A 207 16.29 -11.75 10.82
N ALA A 208 15.64 -12.82 11.26
CA ALA A 208 15.27 -13.00 12.67
C ALA A 208 16.47 -12.90 13.63
N GLU A 209 17.65 -13.38 13.19
CA GLU A 209 18.92 -13.30 13.94
C GLU A 209 19.34 -11.85 14.24
N MET A 210 19.22 -10.94 13.28
CA MET A 210 19.56 -9.52 13.49
C MET A 210 18.73 -8.88 14.60
N LEU A 211 17.50 -9.36 14.77
CA LEU A 211 16.59 -8.87 15.80
C LEU A 211 16.65 -9.70 17.09
N GLY A 212 17.32 -10.85 17.09
CA GLY A 212 17.31 -11.78 18.23
C GLY A 212 15.92 -12.36 18.52
N ILE A 213 15.12 -12.56 17.47
CA ILE A 213 13.75 -13.10 17.54
C ILE A 213 13.75 -14.49 16.90
N PRO A 214 12.97 -15.47 17.40
CA PRO A 214 12.75 -16.74 16.69
C PRO A 214 12.24 -16.54 15.27
N GLY A 215 12.67 -17.36 14.31
CA GLY A 215 12.35 -17.17 12.89
C GLY A 215 10.86 -17.25 12.54
N ASP A 216 10.14 -18.17 13.17
CA ASP A 216 8.68 -18.32 13.06
C ASP A 216 7.94 -17.12 13.65
N GLU A 217 8.37 -16.64 14.82
CA GLU A 217 7.83 -15.44 15.43
C GLU A 217 8.10 -14.21 14.56
N TRP A 218 9.32 -14.06 14.03
CA TRP A 218 9.67 -12.93 13.17
C TRP A 218 8.89 -12.95 11.86
N ARG A 219 8.64 -14.12 11.26
CA ARG A 219 7.78 -14.24 10.07
C ARG A 219 6.36 -13.77 10.35
N ARG A 220 5.78 -14.17 11.50
CA ARG A 220 4.45 -13.72 11.94
C ARG A 220 4.40 -12.21 12.16
N LEU A 221 5.40 -11.66 12.87
CA LEU A 221 5.50 -10.22 13.11
C LEU A 221 5.71 -9.45 11.81
N SER A 222 6.52 -9.97 10.90
CA SER A 222 6.78 -9.37 9.58
C SER A 222 5.50 -9.20 8.77
N LEU A 223 4.60 -10.19 8.79
CA LEU A 223 3.30 -10.09 8.13
C LEU A 223 2.43 -8.99 8.75
N VAL A 224 2.42 -8.88 10.09
CA VAL A 224 1.70 -7.81 10.79
C VAL A 224 2.26 -6.44 10.41
N ILE A 225 3.58 -6.24 10.50
CA ILE A 225 4.25 -4.98 10.12
C ILE A 225 3.88 -4.62 8.69
N ARG A 226 3.97 -5.57 7.76
CA ARG A 226 3.70 -5.34 6.34
C ARG A 226 2.26 -4.92 6.07
N ARG A 227 1.29 -5.66 6.62
CA ARG A 227 -0.13 -5.34 6.44
C ARG A 227 -0.47 -3.97 7.02
N GLU A 228 0.08 -3.65 8.18
CA GLU A 228 -0.13 -2.37 8.86
C GLU A 228 0.60 -1.21 8.18
N HIS A 229 1.78 -1.46 7.61
CA HIS A 229 2.52 -0.50 6.80
C HIS A 229 1.70 -0.08 5.56
N GLU A 230 1.25 -1.06 4.76
CA GLU A 230 0.40 -0.76 3.60
C GLU A 230 -0.98 -0.21 3.99
N GLY A 231 -1.56 -0.73 5.09
CA GLY A 231 -2.79 -0.19 5.66
C GLY A 231 -2.65 1.27 6.10
N THR A 232 -1.45 1.67 6.55
CA THR A 232 -1.14 3.05 6.89
C THR A 232 -1.07 3.93 5.65
N HIS A 233 -0.46 3.46 4.55
CA HIS A 233 -0.54 4.16 3.26
C HIS A 233 -1.98 4.34 2.77
N TYR A 234 -2.83 3.33 2.95
CA TYR A 234 -4.25 3.46 2.67
C TYR A 234 -4.92 4.54 3.55
N CYS A 235 -4.61 4.55 4.85
CA CYS A 235 -5.12 5.56 5.77
C CYS A 235 -4.65 6.98 5.42
N THR A 236 -3.36 7.17 5.14
CA THR A 236 -2.84 8.51 4.78
C THR A 236 -3.38 9.00 3.45
N LEU A 237 -3.62 8.11 2.49
CA LEU A 237 -4.28 8.45 1.23
C LEU A 237 -5.72 8.93 1.47
N ARG A 238 -6.48 8.21 2.31
CA ARG A 238 -7.88 8.53 2.64
C ARG A 238 -8.02 9.79 3.50
N PHE A 239 -7.10 10.02 4.44
CA PHE A 239 -7.19 11.13 5.39
C PHE A 239 -6.53 12.41 4.87
N PHE A 240 -5.42 12.28 4.16
CA PHE A 240 -4.53 13.39 3.85
C PHE A 240 -4.21 13.51 2.36
N GLY A 241 -4.87 12.72 1.50
CA GLY A 241 -4.72 12.78 0.05
C GLY A 241 -3.36 12.33 -0.50
N SER A 242 -2.50 11.72 0.32
CA SER A 242 -1.14 11.34 -0.10
C SER A 242 -0.69 10.02 0.50
N ALA A 243 0.00 9.23 -0.32
CA ALA A 243 0.81 8.08 0.06
C ALA A 243 1.93 7.95 -0.97
N ARG A 244 3.13 8.44 -0.63
CA ARG A 244 4.27 8.53 -1.55
C ARG A 244 5.42 7.68 -1.06
N ASN A 245 6.24 7.24 -1.99
CA ASN A 245 7.52 6.60 -1.69
C ASN A 245 8.55 7.67 -1.29
N ASN A 246 8.45 8.18 -0.04
CA ASN A 246 9.39 9.12 0.56
C ASN A 246 9.67 8.74 2.02
N LEU A 247 10.73 9.30 2.60
CA LEU A 247 11.21 8.90 3.91
C LEU A 247 10.24 9.22 5.07
N LEU A 248 9.45 10.29 4.99
CA LEU A 248 8.45 10.64 6.01
C LEU A 248 7.28 9.65 5.98
N ASP A 249 6.68 9.44 4.82
CA ASP A 249 5.56 8.50 4.63
C ASP A 249 5.95 7.08 5.09
N GLU A 250 7.17 6.65 4.73
CA GLU A 250 7.69 5.31 5.05
C GLU A 250 8.03 5.17 6.53
N LEU A 251 8.53 6.24 7.18
CA LEU A 251 8.70 6.26 8.63
C LEU A 251 7.36 6.15 9.35
N ILE A 252 6.32 6.85 8.88
CA ILE A 252 4.97 6.80 9.47
C ILE A 252 4.41 5.38 9.35
N ALA A 253 4.53 4.78 8.16
CA ALA A 253 4.06 3.42 7.90
C ALA A 253 4.83 2.36 8.71
N ASP A 254 6.18 2.47 8.79
CA ASP A 254 7.00 1.61 9.65
C ASP A 254 6.68 1.81 11.14
N TYR A 255 6.44 3.05 11.59
CA TYR A 255 6.05 3.33 12.97
C TYR A 255 4.76 2.58 13.33
N MET A 256 3.73 2.72 12.50
CA MET A 256 2.44 2.05 12.72
C MET A 256 2.57 0.53 12.65
N GLY A 257 3.37 0.01 11.71
CA GLY A 257 3.63 -1.42 11.56
C GLY A 257 4.38 -2.02 12.75
N ILE A 258 5.45 -1.36 13.22
CA ILE A 258 6.21 -1.79 14.40
C ILE A 258 5.33 -1.76 15.65
N VAL A 259 4.56 -0.68 15.87
CA VAL A 259 3.64 -0.59 17.02
C VAL A 259 2.61 -1.71 16.99
N ALA A 260 2.04 -2.02 15.83
CA ALA A 260 1.05 -3.09 15.71
C ALA A 260 1.65 -4.49 15.96
N ALA A 261 2.91 -4.72 15.57
CA ALA A 261 3.57 -6.02 15.74
C ALA A 261 4.17 -6.22 17.14
N ALA A 262 4.86 -5.20 17.67
CA ALA A 262 5.62 -5.27 18.92
C ALA A 262 4.88 -4.65 20.13
N GLY A 263 3.71 -4.03 19.91
CA GLY A 263 2.96 -3.30 20.94
C GLY A 263 3.56 -1.94 21.32
N ARG A 264 4.72 -1.59 20.76
CA ARG A 264 5.41 -0.32 20.96
C ARG A 264 6.31 -0.02 19.76
N PHE A 265 6.62 1.24 19.54
CA PHE A 265 7.65 1.60 18.56
C PHE A 265 9.03 1.33 19.15
N THR A 266 9.93 0.76 18.35
CA THR A 266 11.35 0.67 18.73
C THR A 266 12.25 1.15 17.61
N ALA A 267 13.13 2.09 17.94
CA ALA A 267 14.11 2.63 17.00
C ALA A 267 15.06 1.54 16.51
N ARG A 268 15.34 0.52 17.33
CA ARG A 268 16.22 -0.60 16.94
C ARG A 268 15.70 -1.33 15.70
N TRP A 269 14.41 -1.64 15.63
CA TRP A 269 13.83 -2.33 14.48
C TRP A 269 13.85 -1.43 13.25
N PHE A 270 13.37 -0.19 13.39
CA PHE A 270 13.37 0.77 12.29
C PHE A 270 14.77 1.00 11.71
N LEU A 271 15.78 1.18 12.58
CA LEU A 271 17.17 1.37 12.12
C LEU A 271 17.73 0.12 11.44
N CYS A 272 17.34 -1.09 11.87
CA CYS A 272 17.71 -2.31 11.18
C CYS A 272 17.10 -2.40 9.78
N PHE A 273 15.83 -1.98 9.61
CA PHE A 273 15.18 -1.91 8.29
C PHE A 273 15.90 -0.91 7.37
N MET A 274 16.31 0.22 7.92
CA MET A 274 17.05 1.25 7.20
C MET A 274 18.51 0.88 6.89
N GLY A 275 19.07 -0.19 7.48
CA GLY A 275 20.47 -0.59 7.34
C GLY A 275 21.44 0.21 8.21
N LEU A 276 20.95 0.74 9.34
CA LEU A 276 21.68 1.57 10.30
C LEU A 276 21.81 0.92 11.68
N GLU A 277 21.61 -0.39 11.78
CA GLU A 277 21.79 -1.16 13.03
C GLU A 277 23.21 -1.05 13.60
N GLY A 278 24.22 -0.88 12.73
CA GLY A 278 25.63 -0.73 13.08
C GLY A 278 26.12 0.72 13.08
N TYR A 279 25.23 1.71 13.24
CA TYR A 279 25.56 3.14 13.14
C TYR A 279 26.88 3.49 13.89
N PRO A 280 27.82 4.23 13.26
CA PRO A 280 27.64 5.01 12.03
C PRO A 280 27.79 4.21 10.73
N ALA A 281 28.13 2.92 10.78
CA ALA A 281 28.22 2.09 9.58
C ALA A 281 26.84 1.90 8.92
N PHE A 282 26.83 1.85 7.59
CA PHE A 282 25.64 1.54 6.78
C PHE A 282 25.79 0.17 6.15
N ARG A 283 24.77 -0.67 6.30
CA ARG A 283 24.71 -1.98 5.64
C ARG A 283 24.18 -1.83 4.21
N SER A 284 24.97 -2.33 3.25
CA SER A 284 24.53 -2.41 1.86
C SER A 284 23.22 -3.19 1.73
N GLY A 285 22.28 -2.66 0.93
CA GLY A 285 20.94 -3.23 0.76
C GLY A 285 19.92 -2.85 1.83
N GLY A 286 20.25 -1.98 2.80
CA GLY A 286 19.25 -1.37 3.70
C GLY A 286 18.27 -0.46 2.94
N ARG A 287 17.03 -0.31 3.45
CA ARG A 287 15.96 0.43 2.75
C ARG A 287 16.24 1.92 2.54
N LEU A 288 17.17 2.52 3.29
CA LEU A 288 17.44 3.96 3.22
C LEU A 288 17.69 4.45 1.79
N VAL A 289 18.43 3.67 0.99
CA VAL A 289 18.77 4.07 -0.39
C VAL A 289 17.55 4.08 -1.33
N ASN A 290 16.48 3.36 -1.02
CA ASN A 290 15.26 3.31 -1.83
C ASN A 290 14.53 4.65 -1.85
N TYR A 291 14.75 5.50 -0.83
CA TYR A 291 14.06 6.77 -0.64
C TYR A 291 14.83 7.98 -1.15
N LEU A 292 16.01 7.77 -1.76
CA LEU A 292 16.85 8.85 -2.25
C LEU A 292 16.34 9.49 -3.55
N LYS A 293 15.25 8.99 -4.15
CA LYS A 293 14.65 9.51 -5.40
C LYS A 293 15.65 9.72 -6.55
N ASN A 294 16.63 8.80 -6.68
CA ASN A 294 17.74 8.90 -7.64
C ASN A 294 18.69 10.08 -7.42
N ASN A 295 18.67 10.73 -6.25
CA ASN A 295 19.67 11.72 -5.90
C ASN A 295 20.99 11.04 -5.53
N GLU A 296 22.04 11.34 -6.28
CA GLU A 296 23.41 11.01 -5.88
C GLU A 296 23.83 11.98 -4.77
N LEU A 297 23.89 11.48 -3.54
CA LEU A 297 24.35 12.25 -2.38
C LEU A 297 25.88 12.21 -2.29
N SER A 298 26.48 13.33 -1.89
CA SER A 298 27.89 13.32 -1.50
C SER A 298 28.09 12.44 -0.25
N GLY A 299 29.32 12.01 0.04
CA GLY A 299 29.62 11.25 1.25
C GLY A 299 29.17 12.00 2.51
N GLU A 300 29.44 13.31 2.57
CA GLU A 300 29.02 14.16 3.69
C GLU A 300 27.50 14.29 3.79
N ALA A 301 26.79 14.41 2.66
CA ALA A 301 25.33 14.46 2.65
C ALA A 301 24.69 13.13 3.07
N PHE A 302 25.28 12.01 2.68
CA PHE A 302 24.83 10.71 3.14
C PHE A 302 25.08 10.51 4.64
N GLU A 303 26.24 10.92 5.17
CA GLU A 303 26.50 10.92 6.61
C GLU A 303 25.49 11.77 7.40
N ALA A 304 25.19 12.97 6.91
CA ALA A 304 24.18 13.84 7.51
C ALA A 304 22.78 13.20 7.47
N LEU A 305 22.39 12.59 6.35
CA LEU A 305 21.13 11.84 6.23
C LEU A 305 21.01 10.72 7.27
N LYS A 306 22.05 9.88 7.41
CA LYS A 306 22.07 8.80 8.43
C LYS A 306 21.87 9.35 9.84
N SER A 307 22.46 10.50 10.14
CA SER A 307 22.27 11.16 11.43
C SER A 307 20.82 11.62 11.63
N TYR A 308 20.19 12.21 10.61
CA TYR A 308 18.77 12.57 10.68
C TYR A 308 17.87 11.35 10.90
N VAL A 309 18.08 10.25 10.18
CA VAL A 309 17.28 9.00 10.35
C VAL A 309 17.42 8.43 11.75
N LYS A 310 18.65 8.32 12.24
CA LYS A 310 18.93 7.85 13.60
C LYS A 310 18.28 8.74 14.66
N ASN A 311 18.40 10.06 14.52
CA ASN A 311 17.84 11.00 15.47
C ASN A 311 16.31 10.97 15.45
N ALA A 312 15.67 10.98 14.28
CA ALA A 312 14.21 10.88 14.15
C ALA A 312 13.67 9.60 14.81
N ALA A 313 14.30 8.46 14.56
CA ALA A 313 13.92 7.18 15.16
C ALA A 313 14.03 7.21 16.69
N ARG A 314 15.16 7.69 17.23
CA ARG A 314 15.39 7.76 18.68
C ARG A 314 14.48 8.76 19.38
N ASN A 315 14.26 9.92 18.75
CA ASN A 315 13.36 10.94 19.27
C ASN A 315 11.94 10.39 19.36
N LEU A 316 11.46 9.70 18.33
CA LEU A 316 10.14 9.08 18.32
C LEU A 316 10.02 7.95 19.35
N GLU A 317 11.04 7.10 19.52
CA GLU A 317 11.06 6.09 20.58
C GLU A 317 10.97 6.72 21.97
N ALA A 318 11.82 7.72 22.26
CA ALA A 318 11.84 8.41 23.56
C ALA A 318 10.54 9.15 23.86
N PHE A 319 9.99 9.87 22.88
CA PHE A 319 8.66 10.48 23.01
C PHE A 319 7.61 9.40 23.27
N SER A 320 7.66 8.31 22.50
CA SER A 320 6.63 7.29 22.59
C SER A 320 6.62 6.56 23.93
N GLU A 321 7.80 6.29 24.49
CA GLU A 321 7.95 5.69 25.83
C GLU A 321 7.44 6.62 26.94
N LYS A 322 7.61 7.93 26.79
CA LYS A 322 7.15 8.93 27.77
C LYS A 322 5.63 9.03 27.87
N TYR A 323 4.91 8.83 26.77
CA TYR A 323 3.45 8.95 26.68
C TYR A 323 2.74 7.60 26.48
N ALA A 324 3.45 6.49 26.72
CA ALA A 324 2.88 5.16 26.70
C ALA A 324 2.08 4.88 27.99
N PRO A 325 1.01 4.05 27.92
CA PRO A 325 0.53 3.31 26.75
C PRO A 325 -0.43 4.09 25.84
N GLU A 326 -0.84 5.30 26.22
CA GLU A 326 -1.97 6.03 25.62
C GLU A 326 -1.79 6.25 24.12
N ILE A 327 -0.59 6.61 23.68
CA ILE A 327 -0.31 6.92 22.26
C ILE A 327 -0.27 5.68 21.35
N TYR A 328 -0.25 4.47 21.89
CA TYR A 328 -0.18 3.24 21.10
C TYR A 328 -1.56 2.63 20.83
N GLN A 329 -2.64 3.19 21.38
CA GLN A 329 -3.97 2.61 21.32
C GLN A 329 -5.04 3.65 20.96
N GLY A 330 -6.13 3.18 20.35
CA GLY A 330 -7.32 3.98 20.07
C GLY A 330 -7.01 5.37 19.51
N GLU A 331 -7.58 6.39 20.16
CA GLU A 331 -7.43 7.80 19.79
C GLU A 331 -5.98 8.28 19.83
N GLY A 332 -5.18 7.79 20.78
CA GLY A 332 -3.77 8.18 20.90
C GLY A 332 -2.95 7.74 19.69
N LYS A 333 -3.17 6.53 19.17
CA LYS A 333 -2.52 6.05 17.93
C LYS A 333 -2.89 6.92 16.73
N TYR A 334 -4.16 7.33 16.64
CA TYR A 334 -4.61 8.25 15.58
C TYR A 334 -4.01 9.64 15.72
N LYS A 335 -3.98 10.21 16.93
CA LYS A 335 -3.31 11.49 17.20
C LYS A 335 -1.83 11.45 16.85
N MET A 336 -1.15 10.32 17.12
CA MET A 336 0.23 10.13 16.73
C MET A 336 0.40 10.12 15.19
N LEU A 337 -0.46 9.38 14.47
CA LEU A 337 -0.48 9.40 13.00
C LEU A 337 -0.63 10.84 12.47
N LEU A 338 -1.61 11.56 13.00
CA LEU A 338 -1.90 12.94 12.62
C LEU A 338 -0.73 13.87 12.94
N ALA A 339 -0.16 13.80 14.14
CA ALA A 339 0.93 14.66 14.58
C ALA A 339 2.20 14.46 13.74
N ILE A 340 2.63 13.21 13.54
CA ILE A 340 3.80 12.91 12.70
C ILE A 340 3.54 13.36 11.25
N SER A 341 2.33 13.16 10.72
CA SER A 341 1.99 13.58 9.35
C SER A 341 2.05 15.09 9.13
N LYS A 342 2.00 15.91 10.20
CA LYS A 342 2.13 17.38 10.12
C LYS A 342 3.59 17.86 10.23
N MET A 343 4.54 16.96 10.43
CA MET A 343 5.96 17.27 10.55
C MET A 343 6.69 17.04 9.24
N ASN A 344 7.89 17.59 9.11
CA ASN A 344 8.87 17.11 8.13
C ASN A 344 9.96 16.28 8.83
N PHE A 345 10.76 15.59 8.02
CA PHE A 345 11.75 14.64 8.56
C PHE A 345 12.83 15.33 9.42
N ILE A 346 13.14 16.58 9.12
CA ILE A 346 14.14 17.37 9.84
C ILE A 346 13.61 17.80 11.20
N GLU A 347 12.34 18.17 11.28
CA GLU A 347 11.67 18.45 12.55
C GLU A 347 11.66 17.22 13.46
N LEU A 348 11.36 16.04 12.90
CA LEU A 348 11.40 14.77 13.63
C LEU A 348 12.80 14.46 14.20
N ALA A 349 13.84 14.81 13.47
CA ALA A 349 15.22 14.60 13.89
C ALA A 349 15.78 15.71 14.81
N SER A 350 15.03 16.78 15.07
CA SER A 350 15.48 17.94 15.85
C SER A 350 15.37 17.71 17.36
N GLU A 351 16.14 18.46 18.15
CA GLU A 351 16.05 18.44 19.62
C GLU A 351 14.69 18.96 20.14
N ASN A 352 14.02 19.80 19.36
CA ASN A 352 12.71 20.37 19.70
C ASN A 352 11.54 19.49 19.23
N MET A 353 11.79 18.26 18.76
CA MET A 353 10.76 17.37 18.19
C MET A 353 9.57 17.21 19.12
N GLU A 354 9.80 16.91 20.40
CA GLU A 354 8.74 16.69 21.38
C GLU A 354 7.79 17.89 21.46
N LYS A 355 8.33 19.11 21.57
CA LYS A 355 7.53 20.33 21.62
C LYS A 355 6.70 20.50 20.35
N LEU A 356 7.32 20.32 19.18
CA LEU A 356 6.64 20.45 17.89
C LEU A 356 5.53 19.42 17.72
N LEU A 357 5.76 18.19 18.17
CA LEU A 357 4.80 17.10 18.05
C LEU A 357 3.59 17.32 18.98
N LEU A 358 3.81 17.83 20.19
CA LEU A 358 2.73 18.26 21.11
C LEU A 358 1.92 19.46 20.59
N GLU A 359 2.56 20.39 19.87
CA GLU A 359 1.85 21.52 19.25
C GLU A 359 1.01 21.09 18.03
N LYS A 360 1.36 19.98 17.38
CA LYS A 360 0.74 19.49 16.14
C LYS A 360 -0.28 18.36 16.36
N GLY A 361 -0.18 17.62 17.47
CA GLY A 361 -1.09 16.52 17.84
C GLY A 361 -2.30 17.01 18.61
#